data_AF-A0A378KNC1-F1
#
_entry.id   AF-A0A378KNC1-F1
#
_cell.length_a   1.000
_cell.length_b   1.000
_cell.length_c   1.000
_cell.angle_alpha   90.00
_cell.angle_beta   90.00
_cell.angle_gamma   90.00
#
_symmetry.space_group_name_H-M   'P 1'
#
loop_
_entity.id
_entity.type
_entity.pdbx_description
1 polymer ?
#
loop_
_entity_poly.entity_id
_entity_poly.type
_entity_poly.pdbx_seq_one_letter_code
_entity_poly.pdbx_strand_id
1 'polypeptide(L)'
;MQSKCEDFNELPKELKIETAQRLSNRDLINLSLTSRYHWALFKPLLDVRKLLHYVARGDHEIVRLMLMNDISLIFKRGVVKDCSGREFESISPFEYALWALDKHLWDSMIACIPGGEEGRKIFAQLIAHYERVCTDGVTYKLDGKIITEQHFDFENTIIKELQIQVDSINASGTRDWAAINRHWREGVGGAQKLLPMHVVHEYCSDRSFYPVPEFNSQATSSKQFYNWIHERDENWFNSDSKLGIDFAIYKGRSGLVIGQRFCARGANSSSVRAPCHEDLDALTTLYEVRKIDFINLQSQLLEQIIPNNHHHVAPA
;
A
#
# COMPACT_ATOMS: atom_id res chain seq x y z
N MET A 1 2.16 -51.74 -6.73
CA MET A 1 2.53 -50.69 -7.68
C MET A 1 2.82 -49.42 -6.90
N GLN A 2 4.08 -49.14 -6.59
CA GLN A 2 4.47 -47.79 -6.18
C GLN A 2 4.44 -46.94 -7.44
N SER A 3 3.60 -45.90 -7.48
CA SER A 3 3.69 -44.90 -8.53
C SER A 3 5.11 -44.33 -8.49
N LYS A 4 5.84 -44.46 -9.60
CA LYS A 4 7.05 -43.67 -9.81
C LYS A 4 6.60 -42.21 -9.75
N CYS A 5 6.91 -41.53 -8.65
CA CYS A 5 6.92 -40.08 -8.65
C CYS A 5 7.97 -39.69 -9.68
N GLU A 6 7.56 -39.07 -10.78
CA GLU A 6 8.47 -38.52 -11.78
C GLU A 6 9.48 -37.62 -11.06
N ASP A 7 10.77 -37.79 -11.33
CA ASP A 7 11.80 -36.95 -10.71
C ASP A 7 11.55 -35.51 -11.17
N PHE A 8 11.33 -34.60 -10.22
CA PHE A 8 11.12 -33.17 -10.50
C PHE A 8 12.23 -32.61 -11.40
N ASN A 9 13.45 -33.15 -11.30
CA ASN A 9 14.57 -32.75 -12.14
C ASN A 9 14.43 -33.14 -13.61
N GLU A 10 13.64 -34.16 -13.93
CA GLU A 10 13.37 -34.61 -15.29
C GLU A 10 12.25 -33.81 -15.98
N LEU A 11 11.49 -33.01 -15.21
CA LEU A 11 10.45 -32.17 -15.77
C LEU A 11 11.02 -31.09 -16.73
N PRO A 12 10.29 -30.76 -17.80
CA PRO A 12 10.53 -29.57 -18.60
C PRO A 12 10.66 -28.31 -17.75
N LYS A 13 11.48 -27.36 -18.21
CA LYS A 13 11.76 -26.11 -17.50
C LYS A 13 10.48 -25.33 -17.19
N GLU A 14 9.54 -25.35 -18.12
CA GLU A 14 8.28 -24.63 -18.06
C GLU A 14 7.40 -25.16 -16.91
N LEU A 15 7.29 -26.49 -16.78
CA LEU A 15 6.53 -27.13 -15.70
C LEU A 15 7.16 -26.91 -14.33
N LYS A 16 8.50 -26.86 -14.26
CA LYS A 16 9.22 -26.50 -13.03
C LYS A 16 8.89 -25.07 -12.59
N ILE A 17 8.87 -24.12 -13.53
CA ILE A 17 8.52 -22.72 -13.24
C ILE A 17 7.07 -22.59 -12.82
N GLU A 18 6.13 -23.23 -13.51
CA GLU A 18 4.71 -23.22 -13.15
C GLU A 18 4.49 -23.80 -11.74
N THR A 19 5.15 -24.91 -11.42
CA THR A 19 5.11 -25.51 -10.09
C THR A 19 5.67 -24.55 -9.04
N ALA A 20 6.82 -23.94 -9.32
CA ALA A 20 7.48 -22.99 -8.42
C ALA A 20 6.64 -21.72 -8.15
N GLN A 21 5.84 -21.27 -9.12
CA GLN A 21 4.92 -20.13 -8.95
C GLN A 21 3.85 -20.38 -7.90
N ARG A 22 3.47 -21.65 -7.66
CA ARG A 22 2.46 -22.04 -6.67
C ARG A 22 3.03 -22.28 -5.27
N LEU A 23 4.35 -22.30 -5.12
CA LEU A 23 5.00 -22.54 -3.83
C LEU A 23 4.92 -21.32 -2.91
N SER A 24 4.91 -21.59 -1.60
CA SER A 24 5.15 -20.55 -0.60
C SER A 24 6.53 -19.91 -0.79
N ASN A 25 6.75 -18.71 -0.25
CA ASN A 25 8.07 -18.07 -0.33
C ASN A 25 9.16 -18.93 0.33
N ARG A 26 8.83 -19.60 1.44
CA ARG A 26 9.76 -20.49 2.15
C ARG A 26 10.15 -21.69 1.29
N ASP A 27 9.16 -22.35 0.69
CA ASP A 27 9.40 -23.55 -0.12
C ASP A 27 10.13 -23.22 -1.42
N LEU A 28 9.82 -22.07 -2.04
CA LEU A 28 10.54 -21.60 -3.22
C LEU A 28 12.01 -21.32 -2.92
N ILE A 29 12.32 -20.70 -1.77
CA ILE A 29 13.71 -20.47 -1.34
C ILE A 29 14.40 -21.81 -1.08
N ASN A 30 13.75 -22.72 -0.34
CA ASN A 30 14.34 -24.03 -0.07
C ASN A 30 14.64 -24.79 -1.37
N LEU A 31 13.69 -24.78 -2.32
CA LEU A 31 13.84 -25.43 -3.62
C LEU A 31 14.98 -24.80 -4.43
N SER A 32 15.09 -23.47 -4.46
CA SER A 32 16.16 -22.79 -5.20
C SER A 32 17.55 -23.08 -4.65
N LEU A 33 17.67 -23.35 -3.34
CA LEU A 33 18.94 -23.66 -2.68
C LEU A 33 19.39 -25.12 -2.85
N THR A 34 18.57 -26.00 -3.43
CA THR A 34 18.92 -27.42 -3.62
C THR A 34 20.05 -27.64 -4.64
N SER A 35 20.23 -26.75 -5.60
CA SER A 35 21.31 -26.83 -6.59
C SER A 35 21.60 -25.49 -7.26
N ARG A 36 22.78 -25.34 -7.88
CA ARG A 36 23.11 -24.15 -8.70
C ARG A 36 22.14 -23.97 -9.87
N TYR A 37 21.65 -25.08 -10.44
CA TYR A 37 20.68 -25.06 -11.52
C TYR A 37 19.34 -24.49 -11.04
N HIS A 38 18.81 -24.97 -9.91
CA HIS A 38 17.55 -24.46 -9.36
C HIS A 38 17.68 -23.01 -8.89
N TRP A 39 18.83 -22.62 -8.33
CA TRP A 39 19.10 -21.23 -8.01
C TRP A 39 18.98 -20.34 -9.25
N ALA A 40 19.71 -20.66 -10.32
CA ALA A 40 19.67 -19.91 -11.56
C ALA A 40 18.27 -19.90 -12.20
N LEU A 41 17.54 -21.01 -12.12
CA LEU A 41 16.20 -21.16 -12.68
C LEU A 41 15.14 -20.31 -11.94
N PHE A 42 15.18 -20.29 -10.60
CA PHE A 42 14.14 -19.66 -9.79
C PHE A 42 14.50 -18.27 -9.26
N LYS A 43 15.76 -17.84 -9.39
CA LYS A 43 16.19 -16.49 -9.01
C LYS A 43 15.31 -15.38 -9.59
N PRO A 44 14.93 -15.37 -10.88
CA PRO A 44 14.04 -14.35 -11.41
C PRO A 44 12.69 -14.29 -10.68
N LEU A 45 12.09 -15.43 -10.34
CA LEU A 45 10.82 -15.48 -9.60
C LEU A 45 10.99 -14.98 -8.15
N LEU A 46 12.12 -15.30 -7.52
CA LEU A 46 12.47 -14.82 -6.19
C LEU A 46 12.66 -13.31 -6.16
N ASP A 47 13.33 -12.73 -7.16
CA ASP A 47 13.58 -11.29 -7.24
C ASP A 47 12.27 -10.51 -7.39
N VAL A 48 11.32 -11.01 -8.20
CA VAL A 48 9.98 -10.40 -8.35
C VAL A 48 9.19 -10.44 -7.03
N ARG A 49 9.14 -11.62 -6.38
CA ARG A 49 8.44 -11.77 -5.09
C ARG A 49 9.07 -10.89 -4.00
N LYS A 50 10.40 -10.78 -4.00
CA LYS A 50 11.14 -9.91 -3.07
C LYS A 50 10.82 -8.44 -3.31
N LEU A 51 10.81 -7.99 -4.57
CA LEU A 51 10.45 -6.60 -4.89
C LEU A 51 9.02 -6.28 -4.47
N LEU A 52 8.05 -7.13 -4.85
CA LEU A 52 6.65 -6.95 -4.47
C LEU A 52 6.45 -6.93 -2.95
N HIS A 53 7.21 -7.75 -2.20
CA HIS A 53 7.17 -7.74 -0.74
C HIS A 53 7.52 -6.37 -0.15
N TYR A 54 8.54 -5.69 -0.68
CA TYR A 54 8.96 -4.36 -0.24
C TYR A 54 8.03 -3.26 -0.73
N VAL A 55 7.50 -3.38 -1.95
CA VAL A 55 6.47 -2.48 -2.48
C VAL A 55 5.22 -2.50 -1.61
N ALA A 56 4.70 -3.68 -1.27
CA ALA A 56 3.53 -3.81 -0.40
C ALA A 56 3.75 -3.35 1.05
N ARG A 57 5.01 -3.14 1.44
CA ARG A 57 5.45 -2.63 2.76
C ARG A 57 5.90 -1.18 2.73
N GLY A 58 5.81 -0.51 1.59
CA GLY A 58 6.27 0.88 1.44
C GLY A 58 7.74 1.05 1.82
N ASP A 59 8.63 0.14 1.42
CA ASP A 59 10.08 0.26 1.68
C ASP A 59 10.78 0.88 0.46
N HIS A 60 10.62 2.19 0.28
CA HIS A 60 10.99 2.95 -0.93
C HIS A 60 12.48 2.79 -1.27
N GLU A 61 13.36 2.81 -0.28
CA GLU A 61 14.80 2.72 -0.51
C GLU A 61 15.21 1.35 -1.06
N ILE A 62 14.66 0.26 -0.52
CA ILE A 62 14.96 -1.09 -0.99
C ILE A 62 14.39 -1.30 -2.39
N VAL A 63 13.17 -0.80 -2.64
CA VAL A 63 12.55 -0.81 -3.98
C VAL A 63 13.45 -0.08 -4.99
N ARG A 64 13.93 1.13 -4.65
CA ARG A 64 14.82 1.94 -5.47
C ARG A 64 16.12 1.19 -5.80
N LEU A 65 16.78 0.62 -4.78
CA LEU A 65 18.03 -0.14 -4.98
C LEU A 65 17.83 -1.37 -5.88
N MET A 66 16.71 -2.09 -5.72
CA MET A 66 16.41 -3.24 -6.57
C MET A 66 16.16 -2.84 -8.03
N LEU A 67 15.43 -1.75 -8.27
CA LEU A 67 15.13 -1.26 -9.62
C LEU A 67 16.32 -0.59 -10.30
N MET A 68 17.21 0.06 -9.56
CA MET A 68 18.48 0.55 -10.10
C MET A 68 19.39 -0.59 -10.57
N ASN A 69 19.31 -1.76 -9.90
CA ASN A 69 20.06 -2.94 -10.30
C ASN A 69 19.42 -3.66 -11.50
N ASP A 70 18.09 -3.79 -11.52
CA ASP A 70 17.35 -4.40 -12.63
C ASP A 70 15.98 -3.73 -12.80
N ILE A 71 15.91 -2.76 -13.71
CA ILE A 71 14.70 -2.00 -13.98
C ILE A 71 13.60 -2.87 -14.61
N SER A 72 13.95 -4.00 -15.23
CA SER A 72 12.96 -4.88 -15.88
C SER A 72 11.96 -5.48 -14.90
N LEU A 73 12.31 -5.53 -13.61
CA LEU A 73 11.46 -6.01 -12.53
C LEU A 73 10.18 -5.19 -12.34
N ILE A 74 10.17 -3.89 -12.72
CA ILE A 74 9.03 -2.99 -12.56
C ILE A 74 7.75 -3.50 -13.25
N PHE A 75 7.92 -4.28 -14.33
CA PHE A 75 6.84 -4.84 -15.15
C PHE A 75 6.48 -6.29 -14.78
N LYS A 76 7.38 -6.99 -14.09
CA LYS A 76 7.21 -8.42 -13.85
C LYS A 76 6.10 -8.65 -12.85
N ARG A 77 5.09 -9.41 -13.26
CA ARG A 77 3.97 -9.78 -12.41
C ARG A 77 4.35 -10.94 -11.51
N GLY A 78 3.86 -10.90 -10.29
CA GLY A 78 4.03 -11.98 -9.33
C GLY A 78 2.93 -12.02 -8.28
N VAL A 79 3.13 -12.90 -7.30
CA VAL A 79 2.22 -13.07 -6.17
C VAL A 79 2.72 -12.26 -4.98
N VAL A 80 1.82 -11.56 -4.30
CA VAL A 80 2.12 -10.88 -3.04
C VAL A 80 0.91 -10.84 -2.13
N LYS A 81 1.16 -10.96 -0.81
CA LYS A 81 0.19 -10.63 0.24
C LYS A 81 0.65 -9.36 0.93
N ASP A 82 -0.19 -8.34 0.94
CA ASP A 82 0.13 -7.07 1.59
C ASP A 82 -0.08 -7.13 3.11
N CYS A 83 0.17 -6.01 3.79
CA CYS A 83 0.09 -5.96 5.25
C CYS A 83 -1.37 -6.01 5.77
N SER A 84 -2.33 -5.62 4.94
CA SER A 84 -3.76 -5.68 5.23
C SER A 84 -4.37 -7.07 4.95
N GLY A 85 -3.57 -8.00 4.41
CA GLY A 85 -3.98 -9.36 4.12
C GLY A 85 -4.58 -9.57 2.74
N ARG A 86 -4.53 -8.57 1.85
CA ARG A 86 -4.96 -8.68 0.45
C ARG A 86 -3.96 -9.55 -0.33
N GLU A 87 -4.47 -10.55 -1.01
CA GLU A 87 -3.71 -11.52 -1.78
C GLU A 87 -3.84 -11.22 -3.28
N PHE A 88 -2.75 -10.78 -3.89
CA PHE A 88 -2.63 -10.52 -5.32
C PHE A 88 -1.96 -11.70 -5.98
N GLU A 89 -2.68 -12.42 -6.85
CA GLU A 89 -2.15 -13.60 -7.54
C GLU A 89 -1.25 -13.24 -8.74
N SER A 90 -1.46 -12.05 -9.30
CA SER A 90 -0.68 -11.55 -10.42
C SER A 90 -0.75 -10.03 -10.42
N ILE A 91 0.31 -9.36 -10.00
CA ILE A 91 0.42 -7.90 -10.05
C ILE A 91 1.87 -7.49 -10.26
N SER A 92 2.12 -6.41 -11.00
CA SER A 92 3.46 -5.81 -11.10
C SER A 92 3.73 -4.82 -9.96
N PRO A 93 5.01 -4.57 -9.62
CA PRO A 93 5.39 -3.53 -8.65
C PRO A 93 4.75 -2.17 -8.93
N PHE A 94 4.77 -1.73 -10.19
CA PHE A 94 4.19 -0.45 -10.59
C PHE A 94 2.66 -0.44 -10.45
N GLU A 95 1.97 -1.50 -10.87
CA GLU A 95 0.52 -1.60 -10.74
C GLU A 95 0.06 -1.57 -9.29
N TYR A 96 0.82 -2.20 -8.39
CA TYR A 96 0.52 -2.12 -6.96
C TYR A 96 0.62 -0.67 -6.47
N ALA A 97 1.69 0.05 -6.84
CA ALA A 97 1.86 1.45 -6.43
C ALA A 97 0.72 2.33 -6.95
N LEU A 98 0.31 2.13 -8.22
CA LEU A 98 -0.83 2.81 -8.83
C LEU A 98 -2.14 2.52 -8.09
N TRP A 99 -2.45 1.23 -7.90
CA TRP A 99 -3.66 0.83 -7.20
C TRP A 99 -3.67 1.34 -5.76
N ALA A 100 -2.53 1.31 -5.06
CA ALA A 100 -2.42 1.81 -3.70
C ALA A 100 -2.48 3.35 -3.60
N LEU A 101 -2.50 4.08 -4.72
CA LEU A 101 -2.37 5.54 -4.77
C LEU A 101 -1.08 6.06 -4.10
N ASP A 102 0.00 5.26 -4.10
CA ASP A 102 1.27 5.62 -3.46
C ASP A 102 2.17 6.42 -4.38
N LYS A 103 1.95 7.74 -4.38
CA LYS A 103 2.73 8.68 -5.19
C LYS A 103 4.23 8.55 -5.02
N HIS A 104 4.66 8.60 -3.77
CA HIS A 104 6.08 8.64 -3.47
C HIS A 104 6.77 7.36 -3.91
N LEU A 105 6.05 6.24 -3.95
CA LEU A 105 6.58 4.98 -4.43
C LEU A 105 6.69 4.96 -5.95
N TRP A 106 5.65 5.33 -6.70
CA TRP A 106 5.78 5.35 -8.17
C TRP A 106 6.78 6.41 -8.66
N ASP A 107 6.88 7.56 -7.99
CA ASP A 107 7.91 8.57 -8.29
C ASP A 107 9.32 7.98 -8.11
N SER A 108 9.52 7.23 -7.01
CA SER A 108 10.79 6.55 -6.74
C SER A 108 11.12 5.49 -7.80
N MET A 109 10.11 4.75 -8.27
CA MET A 109 10.26 3.77 -9.35
C MET A 109 10.62 4.44 -10.68
N ILE A 110 9.91 5.52 -11.03
CA ILE A 110 10.13 6.29 -12.26
C ILE A 110 11.52 6.92 -12.28
N ALA A 111 11.99 7.43 -11.15
CA ALA A 111 13.34 7.99 -11.01
C ALA A 111 14.47 6.97 -11.24
N CYS A 112 14.18 5.66 -11.21
CA CYS A 112 15.16 4.61 -11.52
C CYS A 112 15.32 4.36 -13.03
N ILE A 113 14.44 4.92 -13.87
CA ILE A 113 14.42 4.66 -15.31
C ILE A 113 15.58 5.43 -15.98
N PRO A 114 16.45 4.75 -16.75
CA PRO A 114 17.54 5.42 -17.44
C PRO A 114 17.00 6.40 -18.49
N GLY A 115 17.74 7.48 -18.77
CA GLY A 115 17.42 8.37 -19.88
C GLY A 115 17.64 7.74 -21.26
N GLY A 116 17.21 8.42 -22.32
CA GLY A 116 17.48 8.05 -23.70
C GLY A 116 16.45 7.09 -24.31
N GLU A 117 16.84 6.33 -25.34
CA GLU A 117 15.92 5.45 -26.08
C GLU A 117 15.40 4.28 -25.22
N GLU A 118 16.25 3.69 -24.37
CA GLU A 118 15.84 2.59 -23.50
C GLU A 118 14.81 3.04 -22.46
N GLY A 119 15.03 4.21 -21.85
CA GLY A 119 14.05 4.84 -20.97
C GLY A 119 12.70 5.04 -21.64
N ARG A 120 12.69 5.55 -22.88
CA ARG A 120 11.46 5.76 -23.64
C ARG A 120 10.67 4.46 -23.87
N LYS A 121 11.36 3.34 -24.12
CA LYS A 121 10.71 2.02 -24.25
C LYS A 121 10.09 1.55 -22.93
N ILE A 122 10.76 1.84 -21.80
CA ILE A 122 10.24 1.55 -20.46
C ILE A 122 9.02 2.43 -20.17
N PHE A 123 9.06 3.74 -20.45
CA PHE A 123 7.92 4.63 -20.27
C PHE A 123 6.71 4.23 -21.13
N ALA A 124 6.92 3.82 -22.38
CA ALA A 124 5.85 3.29 -23.22
C ALA A 124 5.15 2.07 -22.59
N GLN A 125 5.92 1.16 -21.96
CA GLN A 125 5.34 0.04 -21.23
C GLN A 125 4.61 0.48 -19.95
N LEU A 126 5.12 1.48 -19.22
CA LEU A 126 4.44 2.02 -18.04
C LEU A 126 3.11 2.69 -18.39
N ILE A 127 3.01 3.36 -19.53
CA ILE A 127 1.74 3.90 -20.04
C ILE A 127 0.73 2.76 -20.22
N ALA A 128 1.12 1.67 -20.87
CA ALA A 128 0.23 0.51 -21.04
C ALA A 128 -0.19 -0.13 -19.71
N HIS A 129 0.70 -0.14 -18.70
CA HIS A 129 0.34 -0.59 -17.34
C HIS A 129 -0.64 0.36 -16.66
N TYR A 130 -0.42 1.67 -16.77
CA TYR A 130 -1.32 2.71 -16.24
C TYR A 130 -2.70 2.60 -16.87
N GLU A 131 -2.80 2.54 -18.19
CA GLU A 131 -4.06 2.38 -18.92
C GLU A 131 -4.81 1.14 -18.47
N ARG A 132 -4.12 0.01 -18.32
CA ARG A 132 -4.74 -1.23 -17.85
C ARG A 132 -5.27 -1.14 -16.42
N VAL A 133 -4.56 -0.47 -15.51
CA VAL A 133 -5.08 -0.22 -14.16
C VAL A 133 -6.33 0.67 -14.22
N CYS A 134 -6.33 1.68 -15.08
CA CYS A 134 -7.49 2.55 -15.29
C CYS A 134 -8.68 1.83 -15.93
N THR A 135 -8.48 0.91 -16.88
CA THR A 135 -9.58 0.23 -17.58
C THR A 135 -10.07 -1.00 -16.85
N ASP A 136 -9.15 -1.86 -16.43
CA ASP A 136 -9.45 -3.21 -15.96
C ASP A 136 -9.38 -3.30 -14.42
N GLY A 137 -8.64 -2.38 -13.80
CA GLY A 137 -8.33 -2.40 -12.39
C GLY A 137 -7.35 -3.51 -12.00
N VAL A 138 -7.25 -3.70 -10.69
CA VAL A 138 -6.42 -4.73 -10.06
C VAL A 138 -7.33 -5.66 -9.28
N THR A 139 -7.10 -6.97 -9.43
CA THR A 139 -7.86 -8.01 -8.75
C THR A 139 -7.07 -8.62 -7.61
N TYR A 140 -7.70 -8.76 -6.45
CA TYR A 140 -7.14 -9.41 -5.27
C TYR A 140 -8.19 -10.18 -4.47
N LYS A 141 -7.72 -11.04 -3.58
CA LYS A 141 -8.56 -11.73 -2.59
C LYS A 141 -8.39 -11.10 -1.22
N LEU A 142 -9.50 -10.83 -0.53
CA LEU A 142 -9.53 -10.37 0.86
C LEU A 142 -10.63 -11.14 1.59
N ASP A 143 -10.28 -11.83 2.68
CA ASP A 143 -11.20 -12.68 3.44
C ASP A 143 -12.03 -13.65 2.57
N GLY A 144 -11.37 -14.23 1.55
CA GLY A 144 -11.98 -15.17 0.61
C GLY A 144 -12.85 -14.53 -0.48
N LYS A 145 -13.07 -13.21 -0.45
CA LYS A 145 -13.80 -12.47 -1.48
C LYS A 145 -12.84 -11.99 -2.56
N ILE A 146 -13.24 -12.14 -3.82
CA ILE A 146 -12.53 -11.58 -4.97
C ILE A 146 -13.04 -10.16 -5.20
N ILE A 147 -12.14 -9.19 -5.21
CA ILE A 147 -12.42 -7.78 -5.42
C ILE A 147 -11.60 -7.30 -6.61
N THR A 148 -12.21 -6.51 -7.48
CA THR A 148 -11.55 -5.83 -8.60
C THR A 148 -11.89 -4.35 -8.52
N GLU A 149 -10.86 -3.50 -8.43
CA GLU A 149 -11.02 -2.04 -8.34
C GLU A 149 -9.84 -1.33 -9.01
N GLN A 150 -10.04 -0.12 -9.51
CA GLN A 150 -9.01 0.65 -10.22
C GLN A 150 -7.90 1.11 -9.28
N HIS A 151 -8.28 1.57 -8.09
CA HIS A 151 -7.40 1.95 -7.02
C HIS A 151 -8.08 1.67 -5.68
N PHE A 152 -7.32 1.76 -4.60
CA PHE A 152 -7.81 1.60 -3.24
C PHE A 152 -8.95 2.59 -2.98
N ASP A 153 -10.07 2.06 -2.50
CA ASP A 153 -11.29 2.83 -2.28
C ASP A 153 -11.28 3.52 -0.91
N PHE A 154 -10.72 4.74 -0.87
CA PHE A 154 -10.73 5.56 0.35
C PHE A 154 -12.15 5.92 0.79
N GLU A 155 -13.03 6.23 -0.17
CA GLU A 155 -14.39 6.71 0.05
C GLU A 155 -15.20 5.68 0.85
N ASN A 156 -15.28 4.45 0.34
CA ASN A 156 -16.07 3.39 0.96
C ASN A 156 -15.33 2.61 2.05
N THR A 157 -14.03 2.84 2.24
CA THR A 157 -13.27 2.20 3.32
C THR A 157 -13.20 3.07 4.57
N ILE A 158 -12.46 4.19 4.54
CA ILE A 158 -12.13 4.94 5.76
C ILE A 158 -12.90 6.25 5.89
N ILE A 159 -13.12 6.96 4.78
CA ILE A 159 -13.82 8.25 4.79
C ILE A 159 -15.27 8.04 5.25
N LYS A 160 -15.96 7.05 4.68
CA LYS A 160 -17.32 6.68 5.10
C LYS A 160 -17.41 6.35 6.59
N GLU A 161 -16.49 5.54 7.11
CA GLU A 161 -16.53 5.10 8.51
C GLU A 161 -16.26 6.27 9.47
N LEU A 162 -15.35 7.17 9.11
CA LEU A 162 -15.11 8.43 9.84
C LEU A 162 -16.32 9.38 9.76
N GLN A 163 -16.96 9.51 8.59
CA GLN A 163 -18.17 10.32 8.44
C GLN A 163 -19.29 9.80 9.33
N ILE A 164 -19.56 8.49 9.35
CA ILE A 164 -20.57 7.88 10.24
C ILE A 164 -20.25 8.19 11.71
N GLN A 165 -18.97 8.14 12.10
CA GLN A 165 -18.54 8.49 13.45
C GLN A 165 -18.81 9.96 13.77
N VAL A 166 -18.44 10.88 12.87
CA VAL A 166 -18.68 12.33 13.01
C VAL A 166 -20.17 12.62 13.13
N ASP A 167 -20.98 12.03 12.25
CA ASP A 167 -22.43 12.23 12.22
C ASP A 167 -23.08 11.72 13.51
N SER A 168 -22.66 10.55 13.98
CA SER A 168 -23.20 9.96 15.22
C SER A 168 -22.85 10.79 16.46
N ILE A 169 -21.65 11.38 16.48
CA ILE A 169 -21.23 12.29 17.56
C ILE A 169 -21.99 13.62 17.49
N ASN A 170 -22.34 14.09 16.30
CA ASN A 170 -23.00 15.38 16.10
C ASN A 170 -24.53 15.29 16.02
N ALA A 171 -25.10 14.07 16.04
CA ALA A 171 -26.53 13.84 16.02
C ALA A 171 -27.27 14.61 17.14
N SER A 172 -28.43 15.16 16.79
CA SER A 172 -29.31 15.85 17.71
C SER A 172 -30.04 14.84 18.61
N GLY A 173 -30.32 15.24 19.85
CA GLY A 173 -31.02 14.41 20.83
C GLY A 173 -30.09 13.51 21.66
N THR A 174 -30.67 12.43 22.22
CA THR A 174 -29.95 11.51 23.11
C THR A 174 -29.05 10.59 22.28
N ARG A 175 -27.76 10.55 22.61
CA ARG A 175 -26.76 9.76 21.87
C ARG A 175 -26.59 8.38 22.47
N ASP A 176 -26.58 7.36 21.61
CA ASP A 176 -26.16 6.01 21.99
C ASP A 176 -24.62 5.93 22.00
N TRP A 177 -24.03 6.29 23.13
CA TRP A 177 -22.59 6.23 23.31
C TRP A 177 -22.00 4.82 23.20
N ALA A 178 -22.79 3.78 23.47
CA ALA A 178 -22.33 2.40 23.34
C ALA A 178 -22.20 2.02 21.85
N ALA A 179 -23.16 2.44 21.01
CA ALA A 179 -23.07 2.29 19.56
C ALA A 179 -21.91 3.11 18.98
N ILE A 180 -21.77 4.39 19.38
CA ILE A 180 -20.68 5.26 18.91
C ILE A 180 -19.30 4.68 19.26
N ASN A 181 -19.10 4.19 20.49
CA ASN A 181 -17.84 3.58 20.88
C ASN A 181 -17.58 2.27 20.12
N ARG A 182 -18.62 1.47 19.84
CA ARG A 182 -18.48 0.26 19.04
C ARG A 182 -18.07 0.59 17.61
N HIS A 183 -18.72 1.57 16.99
CA HIS A 183 -18.41 2.04 15.64
C HIS A 183 -16.97 2.57 15.53
N TRP A 184 -16.52 3.35 16.51
CA TRP A 184 -15.12 3.79 16.59
C TRP A 184 -14.17 2.60 16.51
N ARG A 185 -14.35 1.60 17.39
CA ARG A 185 -13.42 0.47 17.48
C ARG A 185 -13.49 -0.43 16.25
N GLU A 186 -14.69 -0.79 15.81
CA GLU A 186 -14.92 -1.87 14.85
C GLU A 186 -15.09 -1.35 13.41
N GLY A 187 -15.79 -0.23 13.25
CA GLY A 187 -15.95 0.45 11.95
C GLY A 187 -14.68 1.19 11.56
N VAL A 188 -14.35 2.28 12.26
CA VAL A 188 -13.15 3.10 11.95
C VAL A 188 -11.87 2.29 12.13
N GLY A 189 -11.70 1.59 13.25
CA GLY A 189 -10.52 0.76 13.48
C GLY A 189 -10.40 -0.42 12.51
N GLY A 190 -11.54 -0.99 12.08
CA GLY A 190 -11.57 -2.05 11.08
C GLY A 190 -11.10 -1.54 9.71
N ALA A 191 -11.61 -0.38 9.29
CA ALA A 191 -11.18 0.28 8.07
C ALA A 191 -9.70 0.69 8.11
N GLN A 192 -9.19 1.12 9.26
CA GLN A 192 -7.77 1.45 9.46
C GLN A 192 -6.83 0.25 9.22
N LYS A 193 -7.27 -0.98 9.52
CA LYS A 193 -6.51 -2.20 9.20
C LYS A 193 -6.38 -2.48 7.71
N LEU A 194 -7.23 -1.87 6.87
CA LEU A 194 -7.25 -2.09 5.43
C LEU A 194 -6.40 -1.07 4.66
N LEU A 195 -5.88 -0.04 5.33
CA LEU A 195 -5.15 1.04 4.68
C LEU A 195 -3.86 0.56 3.99
N PRO A 196 -3.55 1.05 2.77
CA PRO A 196 -2.22 0.91 2.17
C PRO A 196 -1.14 1.56 3.04
N MET A 197 0.09 1.06 2.92
CA MET A 197 1.18 1.48 3.81
C MET A 197 1.49 2.97 3.76
N HIS A 198 1.35 3.63 2.61
CA HIS A 198 1.62 5.07 2.52
C HIS A 198 0.67 5.91 3.41
N VAL A 199 -0.59 5.47 3.58
CA VAL A 199 -1.54 6.12 4.50
C VAL A 199 -1.17 5.82 5.95
N VAL A 200 -0.70 4.59 6.21
CA VAL A 200 -0.16 4.23 7.52
C VAL A 200 1.06 5.08 7.87
N HIS A 201 1.90 5.44 6.89
CA HIS A 201 3.00 6.38 7.12
C HIS A 201 2.50 7.75 7.53
N GLU A 202 1.46 8.28 6.87
CA GLU A 202 0.85 9.55 7.27
C GLU A 202 0.32 9.47 8.70
N TYR A 203 -0.40 8.40 9.04
CA TYR A 203 -0.85 8.14 10.40
C TYR A 203 0.31 8.04 11.39
N CYS A 204 1.38 7.32 11.06
CA CYS A 204 2.51 7.02 11.94
C CYS A 204 3.68 8.02 11.79
N SER A 205 3.41 9.24 11.34
CA SER A 205 4.39 10.33 11.20
C SER A 205 4.31 11.35 12.35
N ASP A 206 5.31 12.21 12.46
CA ASP A 206 5.33 13.30 13.45
C ASP A 206 4.42 14.47 13.07
N ARG A 207 3.86 14.49 11.84
CA ARG A 207 3.02 15.58 11.35
C ARG A 207 1.57 15.37 11.78
N SER A 208 1.00 16.30 12.54
CA SER A 208 -0.43 16.30 12.91
C SER A 208 -1.37 16.33 11.70
N PHE A 209 -2.60 15.84 11.87
CA PHE A 209 -3.69 15.98 10.89
C PHE A 209 -4.47 17.29 11.03
N TYR A 210 -4.18 18.06 12.08
CA TYR A 210 -4.67 19.43 12.22
C TYR A 210 -3.53 20.41 12.53
N PRO A 211 -3.39 21.51 11.76
CA PRO A 211 -4.15 21.83 10.54
C PRO A 211 -3.96 20.76 9.45
N VAL A 212 -4.91 20.66 8.53
CA VAL A 212 -4.90 19.65 7.45
C VAL A 212 -3.60 19.76 6.65
N PRO A 213 -2.78 18.69 6.57
CA PRO A 213 -1.56 18.69 5.78
C PRO A 213 -1.82 18.86 4.29
N GLU A 214 -0.85 19.39 3.57
CA GLU A 214 -0.91 19.46 2.10
C GLU A 214 -0.60 18.11 1.41
N PHE A 215 -0.01 17.15 2.13
CA PHE A 215 0.37 15.83 1.62
C PHE A 215 1.32 15.81 0.40
N ASN A 216 2.02 16.92 0.16
CA ASN A 216 2.99 17.08 -0.94
C ASN A 216 4.31 16.33 -0.74
N SER A 217 4.68 16.05 0.51
CA SER A 217 5.93 15.40 0.89
C SER A 217 5.69 14.07 1.57
N GLN A 218 6.59 13.12 1.31
CA GLN A 218 6.54 11.80 1.92
C GLN A 218 6.66 11.91 3.45
N ALA A 219 5.71 11.31 4.16
CA ALA A 219 5.79 11.16 5.60
C ALA A 219 6.99 10.32 6.03
N THR A 220 7.77 10.83 6.98
CA THR A 220 8.73 10.01 7.75
C THR A 220 7.94 9.25 8.80
N SER A 221 8.08 7.93 8.84
CA SER A 221 7.24 7.09 9.70
C SER A 221 8.00 5.98 10.38
N SER A 222 7.68 5.75 11.66
CA SER A 222 8.10 4.58 12.43
C SER A 222 7.24 3.34 12.15
N LYS A 223 6.13 3.47 11.41
CA LYS A 223 5.05 2.46 11.27
C LYS A 223 4.45 2.02 12.61
N GLN A 224 4.68 2.81 13.66
CA GLN A 224 4.25 2.57 15.03
C GLN A 224 3.34 3.68 15.53
N PHE A 225 2.48 3.34 16.48
CA PHE A 225 1.64 4.28 17.20
C PHE A 225 1.68 3.96 18.70
N TYR A 226 1.46 4.96 19.53
CA TYR A 226 1.42 4.76 20.98
C TYR A 226 0.02 4.27 21.39
N ASN A 227 -0.04 3.07 21.95
CA ASN A 227 -1.28 2.47 22.43
C ASN A 227 -1.48 2.77 23.92
N TRP A 228 -2.42 3.64 24.27
CA TRP A 228 -2.69 4.01 25.67
C TRP A 228 -3.32 2.89 26.51
N ILE A 229 -3.85 1.84 25.87
CA ILE A 229 -4.43 0.71 26.59
C ILE A 229 -3.31 -0.17 27.15
N HIS A 230 -2.20 -0.27 26.43
CA HIS A 230 -1.04 -1.08 26.79
C HIS A 230 0.16 -0.25 27.24
N GLU A 231 0.03 1.08 27.21
CA GLU A 231 1.06 2.07 27.59
C GLU A 231 2.40 1.83 26.89
N ARG A 232 2.37 1.55 25.58
CA ARG A 232 3.57 1.26 24.78
C ARG A 232 3.34 1.54 23.29
N ASP A 233 4.44 1.66 22.56
CA ASP A 233 4.41 1.69 21.09
C ASP A 233 4.10 0.31 20.51
N GLU A 234 3.20 0.29 19.53
CA GLU A 234 2.81 -0.91 18.80
C GLU A 234 2.92 -0.68 17.29
N ASN A 235 3.38 -1.71 16.56
CA ASN A 235 3.37 -1.67 15.10
C ASN A 235 1.94 -1.71 14.57
N TRP A 236 1.65 -0.91 13.54
CA TRP A 236 0.32 -0.87 12.90
C TRP A 236 -0.18 -2.26 12.51
N PHE A 237 0.67 -3.01 11.81
CA PHE A 237 0.39 -4.37 11.32
C PHE A 237 1.06 -5.45 12.18
N ASN A 238 0.79 -5.45 13.49
CA ASN A 238 1.16 -6.56 14.35
C ASN A 238 0.10 -7.68 14.28
N SER A 239 0.51 -8.96 14.26
CA SER A 239 -0.41 -10.11 14.26
C SER A 239 -1.31 -10.14 15.49
N ASP A 240 -0.81 -9.63 16.62
CA ASP A 240 -1.55 -9.57 17.88
C ASP A 240 -2.30 -8.24 18.07
N SER A 241 -2.27 -7.34 17.07
CA SER A 241 -2.89 -6.01 17.15
C SER A 241 -4.40 -6.11 17.33
N LYS A 242 -4.90 -5.40 18.36
CA LYS A 242 -6.33 -5.25 18.63
C LYS A 242 -6.94 -4.00 17.98
N LEU A 243 -6.24 -3.36 17.05
CA LEU A 243 -6.81 -2.35 16.16
C LEU A 243 -8.04 -2.93 15.47
N GLY A 244 -9.15 -2.20 15.34
CA GLY A 244 -10.37 -2.77 14.75
C GLY A 244 -11.17 -3.69 15.66
N ILE A 245 -10.73 -3.93 16.89
CA ILE A 245 -11.41 -4.80 17.87
C ILE A 245 -11.57 -4.04 19.20
N ASP A 246 -10.46 -3.62 19.79
CA ASP A 246 -10.44 -2.94 21.08
C ASP A 246 -10.35 -1.42 20.96
N PHE A 247 -9.81 -0.93 19.84
CA PHE A 247 -9.56 0.49 19.60
C PHE A 247 -9.47 0.82 18.11
N ALA A 248 -9.55 2.12 17.85
CA ALA A 248 -9.11 2.76 16.62
C ALA A 248 -8.10 3.87 16.96
N ILE A 249 -7.46 4.39 15.94
CA ILE A 249 -6.39 5.37 16.06
C ILE A 249 -6.96 6.75 15.70
N TYR A 250 -6.63 7.73 16.53
CA TYR A 250 -6.89 9.14 16.26
C TYR A 250 -5.56 9.88 16.22
N LYS A 251 -5.42 10.77 15.25
CA LYS A 251 -4.21 11.57 15.09
C LYS A 251 -4.47 13.04 15.41
N GLY A 252 -5.38 13.68 14.67
CA GLY A 252 -5.81 15.06 14.89
C GLY A 252 -4.70 16.06 15.23
N ARG A 253 -4.85 16.82 16.33
CA ARG A 253 -3.97 17.95 16.71
C ARG A 253 -2.62 17.56 17.30
N SER A 254 -2.53 16.43 18.00
CA SER A 254 -1.26 16.03 18.63
C SER A 254 -0.42 15.31 17.58
N GLY A 255 0.83 15.72 17.37
CA GLY A 255 1.75 14.98 16.50
C GLY A 255 2.04 13.55 17.00
N LEU A 256 1.55 13.19 18.19
CA LEU A 256 1.54 11.84 18.71
C LEU A 256 0.34 11.06 18.17
N VAL A 257 0.62 9.89 17.61
CA VAL A 257 -0.35 8.98 17.01
C VAL A 257 -0.92 8.11 18.11
N ILE A 258 -2.22 8.24 18.37
CA ILE A 258 -2.79 7.78 19.62
C ILE A 258 -3.83 6.68 19.38
N GLY A 259 -3.50 5.46 19.83
CA GLY A 259 -4.48 4.39 19.99
C GLY A 259 -5.27 4.58 21.29
N GLN A 260 -6.58 4.86 21.18
CA GLN A 260 -7.44 5.12 22.34
C GLN A 260 -8.77 4.35 22.25
N ARG A 261 -9.23 3.87 23.42
CA ARG A 261 -10.63 3.52 23.63
C ARG A 261 -11.42 4.82 23.80
N PHE A 262 -12.56 4.96 23.11
CA PHE A 262 -13.48 6.06 23.38
C PHE A 262 -14.09 5.81 24.76
N CYS A 263 -13.50 6.40 25.80
CA CYS A 263 -14.00 6.28 27.16
C CYS A 263 -15.27 7.11 27.28
N ALA A 264 -16.43 6.48 27.10
CA ALA A 264 -17.66 6.95 27.71
C ALA A 264 -17.56 6.73 29.24
N ARG A 265 -16.68 7.48 29.93
CA ARG A 265 -16.85 7.66 31.38
C ARG A 265 -17.98 8.66 31.55
N GLY A 266 -19.06 8.19 32.18
CA GLY A 266 -20.26 8.96 32.44
C GLY A 266 -19.95 10.33 33.04
N ALA A 267 -20.78 11.30 32.67
CA ALA A 267 -21.01 12.59 33.32
C ALA A 267 -19.81 13.23 34.04
N ASN A 268 -19.32 14.34 33.48
CA ASN A 268 -18.51 15.39 34.12
C ASN A 268 -16.99 15.39 33.92
N SER A 269 -16.47 14.98 32.76
CA SER A 269 -15.15 15.46 32.32
C SER A 269 -15.20 16.05 30.91
N SER A 270 -14.99 17.35 30.82
CA SER A 270 -15.03 18.21 29.64
C SER A 270 -13.92 17.97 28.61
N SER A 271 -13.22 16.83 28.62
CA SER A 271 -11.87 16.72 28.04
C SER A 271 -11.61 15.52 27.11
N VAL A 272 -12.62 14.77 26.66
CA VAL A 272 -12.43 13.81 25.55
C VAL A 272 -13.55 13.97 24.52
N ARG A 273 -13.58 15.13 23.87
CA ARG A 273 -14.27 15.36 22.59
C ARG A 273 -13.20 15.38 21.50
N ALA A 274 -12.55 14.23 21.24
CA ALA A 274 -11.58 14.16 20.15
C ALA A 274 -12.34 14.36 18.83
N PRO A 275 -12.09 15.43 18.08
CA PRO A 275 -12.85 15.67 16.86
C PRO A 275 -12.32 14.75 15.77
N CYS A 276 -13.00 13.63 15.55
CA CYS A 276 -12.79 12.74 14.40
C CYS A 276 -12.97 13.47 13.04
N HIS A 277 -13.51 14.69 13.04
CA HIS A 277 -13.52 15.54 11.84
C HIS A 277 -12.10 15.87 11.35
N GLU A 278 -11.10 15.97 12.23
CA GLU A 278 -9.74 16.30 11.80
C GLU A 278 -9.12 15.17 10.98
N ASP A 279 -9.31 13.91 11.41
CA ASP A 279 -8.88 12.75 10.64
C ASP A 279 -9.70 12.58 9.36
N LEU A 280 -11.01 12.88 9.41
CA LEU A 280 -11.88 12.85 8.23
C LEU A 280 -11.42 13.87 7.18
N ASP A 281 -11.22 15.12 7.58
CA ASP A 281 -10.77 16.21 6.71
C ASP A 281 -9.40 15.87 6.11
N ALA A 282 -8.46 15.41 6.94
CA ALA A 282 -7.12 15.02 6.51
C ALA A 282 -7.12 13.86 5.51
N LEU A 283 -7.88 12.79 5.75
CA LEU A 283 -7.94 11.65 4.82
C LEU A 283 -8.73 11.96 3.55
N THR A 284 -9.74 12.83 3.63
CA THR A 284 -10.45 13.34 2.45
C THR A 284 -9.48 14.14 1.58
N THR A 285 -8.73 15.08 2.16
CA THR A 285 -7.74 15.87 1.43
C THR A 285 -6.59 15.01 0.88
N LEU A 286 -6.07 14.04 1.66
CA LEU A 286 -5.05 13.10 1.18
C LEU A 286 -5.53 12.37 -0.08
N TYR A 287 -6.76 11.85 -0.04
CA TYR A 287 -7.34 11.14 -1.17
C TYR A 287 -7.53 12.04 -2.39
N GLU A 288 -8.03 13.27 -2.22
CA GLU A 288 -8.15 14.25 -3.30
C GLU A 288 -6.81 14.56 -3.96
N VAL A 289 -5.77 14.82 -3.14
CA VAL A 289 -4.41 15.06 -3.62
C VAL A 289 -3.90 13.85 -4.40
N ARG A 290 -4.05 12.62 -3.88
CA ARG A 290 -3.59 11.42 -4.56
C ARG A 290 -4.33 11.12 -5.86
N LYS A 291 -5.61 11.46 -5.96
CA LYS A 291 -6.34 11.38 -7.24
C LYS A 291 -5.78 12.33 -8.27
N ILE A 292 -5.50 13.58 -7.87
CA ILE A 292 -4.91 14.57 -8.76
C ILE A 292 -3.51 14.10 -9.20
N ASP A 293 -2.69 13.62 -8.27
CA ASP A 293 -1.38 13.05 -8.57
C ASP A 293 -1.47 11.88 -9.57
N PHE A 294 -2.43 10.97 -9.36
CA PHE A 294 -2.67 9.84 -10.24
C PHE A 294 -3.11 10.27 -11.65
N ILE A 295 -3.98 11.27 -11.76
CA ILE A 295 -4.40 11.83 -13.06
C ILE A 295 -3.20 12.49 -13.77
N ASN A 296 -2.42 13.30 -13.05
CA ASN A 296 -1.26 14.00 -13.58
C ASN A 296 -0.14 13.04 -14.02
N LEU A 297 -0.07 11.85 -13.41
CA LEU A 297 0.90 10.82 -13.78
C LEU A 297 0.79 10.44 -15.25
N GLN A 298 -0.41 10.43 -15.84
CA GLN A 298 -0.57 10.11 -17.26
C GLN A 298 0.22 11.08 -18.14
N SER A 299 0.06 12.39 -17.92
CA SER A 299 0.79 13.42 -18.63
C SER A 299 2.30 13.30 -18.39
N GLN A 300 2.71 13.08 -17.12
CA GLN A 300 4.11 12.87 -16.77
C GLN A 300 4.74 11.71 -17.55
N LEU A 301 4.05 10.57 -17.68
CA LEU A 301 4.55 9.43 -18.45
C LEU A 301 4.63 9.73 -19.95
N LEU A 302 3.63 10.44 -20.50
CA LEU A 302 3.58 10.82 -21.93
C LEU A 302 4.65 11.83 -22.32
N GLU A 303 5.03 12.75 -21.44
CA GLU A 303 6.10 13.71 -21.71
C GLU A 303 7.45 13.01 -21.91
N GLN A 304 7.68 11.88 -21.22
CA GLN A 304 8.95 11.16 -21.28
C GLN A 304 9.18 10.43 -22.61
N ILE A 305 8.13 10.18 -23.40
CA ILE A 305 8.26 9.50 -24.70
C ILE A 305 8.55 10.47 -25.86
N ILE A 306 8.34 11.78 -25.67
CA ILE A 306 8.58 12.80 -26.69
C ILE A 306 10.09 13.04 -26.86
N PRO A 307 10.65 13.01 -28.08
CA PRO A 307 12.04 13.38 -28.31
C PRO A 307 12.29 14.85 -27.95
N ASN A 308 13.16 15.12 -26.99
CA ASN A 308 13.64 16.49 -26.73
C ASN A 308 14.47 16.98 -27.92
N ASN A 309 13.88 17.77 -28.81
CA ASN A 309 14.55 18.48 -29.90
C ASN A 309 15.32 19.73 -29.41
N HIS A 310 15.98 19.66 -28.24
CA HIS A 310 16.89 20.72 -27.82
C HIS A 310 18.28 20.44 -28.37
N HIS A 311 18.44 20.71 -29.67
CA HIS A 311 19.75 21.03 -30.21
C HIS A 311 20.22 22.35 -29.59
N HIS A 312 21.37 22.27 -28.91
CA HIS A 312 22.20 23.42 -28.62
C HIS A 312 22.45 24.19 -29.92
N VAL A 313 21.77 25.33 -30.08
CA VAL A 313 22.24 26.37 -30.99
C VAL A 313 23.41 27.04 -30.26
N ALA A 314 24.63 26.65 -30.61
CA ALA A 314 25.82 27.41 -30.23
C ALA A 314 25.78 28.75 -30.99
N PRO A 315 25.92 29.90 -30.32
CA PRO A 315 26.06 31.17 -31.02
C PRO A 315 27.44 31.25 -31.67
N ALA A 316 27.44 31.70 -32.93
CA ALA A 316 28.61 32.03 -33.74
C ALA A 316 29.30 33.32 -33.26
#